data_AF-A0AAN7YC25-F1
#
_entry.id   AF-A0AAN7YC25-F1
#
_cell.length_a   1.000
_cell.length_b   1.000
_cell.length_c   1.000
_cell.angle_alpha   90.00
_cell.angle_beta   90.00
_cell.angle_gamma   90.00
#
_symmetry.space_group_name_H-M   'P 1'
#
loop_
_entity.id
_entity.type
_entity.pdbx_description
1 polymer ?
#
loop_
_entity_poly.entity_id
_entity_poly.type
_entity_poly.pdbx_seq_one_letter_code
_entity_poly.pdbx_strand_id
1 'polypeptide(L)'
;MVIVSPFEANNLLARKQDIPNVAMHVYKPRISLSYPAFDDLDCLIFPARVIAPHIPTPLLVQLNLFAGQLYFTSYQTYLDTCEFLDIPTEGATEGTGSSPSPVGFFKSLMGKVRRDGERIGKPHMGRLLNGGLLREEDFM
;
A
#
# COMPACT_ATOMS: atom_id res chain seq x y z
N MET A 1 1.51 -10.92 -3.95
CA MET A 1 2.50 -9.98 -4.52
C MET A 1 3.90 -10.56 -4.36
N VAL A 2 4.85 -10.25 -5.26
CA VAL A 2 6.27 -10.60 -5.10
C VAL A 2 7.07 -9.31 -5.00
N ILE A 3 7.94 -9.21 -4.00
CA ILE A 3 8.87 -8.09 -3.83
C ILE A 3 10.24 -8.59 -4.25
N VAL A 4 10.88 -7.86 -5.15
CA VAL A 4 12.21 -8.16 -5.66
C VAL A 4 13.21 -7.10 -5.21
N SER A 5 14.45 -7.49 -5.04
CA SER A 5 15.56 -6.58 -4.77
C SER A 5 15.84 -5.66 -5.98
N PRO A 6 16.52 -4.51 -5.77
CA PRO A 6 16.97 -3.67 -6.89
C PRO A 6 17.83 -4.42 -7.92
N PHE A 7 18.64 -5.38 -7.47
CA PHE A 7 19.46 -6.22 -8.35
C PHE A 7 18.61 -7.12 -9.25
N GLU A 8 17.63 -7.83 -8.67
CA GLU A 8 16.69 -8.67 -9.43
C GLU A 8 15.84 -7.83 -10.38
N ALA A 9 15.34 -6.67 -9.92
CA ALA A 9 14.59 -5.74 -10.74
C ALA A 9 15.40 -5.27 -11.96
N ASN A 10 16.69 -4.96 -11.79
CA ASN A 10 17.57 -4.56 -12.90
C ASN A 10 17.77 -5.68 -13.93
N ASN A 11 17.90 -6.94 -13.46
CA ASN A 11 17.99 -8.10 -14.35
C ASN A 11 16.67 -8.34 -15.11
N LEU A 12 15.52 -8.14 -14.46
CA LEU A 12 14.20 -8.22 -15.11
C LEU A 12 14.01 -7.11 -16.14
N LEU A 13 14.47 -5.89 -15.84
CA LEU A 13 14.43 -4.73 -16.74
C LEU A 13 15.21 -5.00 -18.03
N ALA A 14 16.37 -5.67 -17.93
CA ALA A 14 17.17 -6.04 -19.09
C ALA A 14 16.45 -7.08 -19.98
N ARG A 15 15.76 -8.04 -19.36
CA ARG A 15 15.03 -9.12 -20.05
C ARG A 15 13.67 -8.71 -20.62
N LYS A 16 13.12 -7.55 -20.21
CA LYS A 16 11.76 -7.12 -20.58
C LYS A 16 11.55 -7.02 -22.10
N GLN A 17 12.62 -6.73 -22.85
CA GLN A 17 12.56 -6.58 -24.31
C GLN A 17 12.10 -7.87 -24.99
N ASP A 18 12.30 -9.02 -24.33
CA ASP A 18 12.00 -10.35 -24.87
C ASP A 18 10.65 -10.91 -24.40
N ILE A 19 9.92 -10.20 -23.52
CA ILE A 19 8.67 -10.71 -22.92
C ILE A 19 7.45 -9.98 -23.49
N PRO A 20 6.76 -10.56 -24.48
CA PRO A 20 5.49 -10.00 -24.95
C PRO A 20 4.50 -10.06 -23.78
N ASN A 21 3.81 -8.95 -23.50
CA ASN A 21 2.80 -8.78 -22.45
C ASN A 21 3.28 -8.32 -21.06
N VAL A 22 4.52 -7.84 -20.93
CA VAL A 22 4.94 -7.13 -19.71
C VAL A 22 4.71 -5.62 -19.87
N ALA A 23 4.27 -4.98 -18.79
CA ALA A 23 4.21 -3.54 -18.62
C ALA A 23 4.83 -3.17 -17.28
N MET A 24 5.62 -2.11 -17.27
CA MET A 24 6.16 -1.52 -16.05
C MET A 24 5.37 -0.25 -15.75
N HIS A 25 5.00 -0.10 -14.48
CA HIS A 25 4.24 1.04 -13.99
C HIS A 25 5.06 1.71 -12.90
N VAL A 26 5.19 3.04 -12.95
CA VAL A 26 5.84 3.78 -11.87
C VAL A 26 4.81 4.06 -10.80
N TYR A 27 5.11 3.63 -9.58
CA TYR A 27 4.25 3.86 -8.42
C TYR A 27 4.92 4.78 -7.41
N LYS A 28 4.13 5.69 -6.82
CA LYS A 28 4.55 6.57 -5.73
C LYS A 28 3.51 6.56 -4.62
N PRO A 29 3.87 6.19 -3.37
CA PRO A 29 2.92 6.18 -2.27
C PRO A 29 2.40 7.59 -1.94
N ARG A 30 1.12 7.70 -1.56
CA ARG A 30 0.51 8.95 -1.10
C ARG A 30 0.97 9.31 0.31
N ILE A 31 1.88 10.26 0.39
CA ILE A 31 2.49 10.73 1.66
C ILE A 31 1.91 12.07 2.17
N SER A 32 1.04 12.71 1.39
CA SER A 32 0.37 13.96 1.77
C SER A 32 -0.99 14.04 1.08
N LEU A 33 -1.99 14.60 1.77
CA LEU A 33 -3.33 14.82 1.24
C LEU A 33 -3.35 15.85 0.10
N SER A 34 -2.36 16.75 0.04
CA SER A 34 -2.23 17.77 -1.01
C SER A 34 -1.90 17.20 -2.40
N TYR A 35 -1.52 15.91 -2.47
CA TYR A 35 -1.23 15.23 -3.74
C TYR A 35 -2.29 14.16 -4.03
N PRO A 36 -2.61 13.91 -5.32
CA PRO A 36 -3.45 12.79 -5.72
C PRO A 36 -2.77 11.46 -5.37
N ALA A 37 -3.58 10.41 -5.22
CA ALA A 37 -3.07 9.05 -5.11
C ALA A 37 -2.64 8.53 -6.48
N PHE A 38 -1.66 7.61 -6.49
CA PHE A 38 -1.16 6.93 -7.68
C PHE A 38 -1.55 5.45 -7.68
N ASP A 39 -2.69 5.15 -7.06
CA ASP A 39 -3.19 3.80 -6.79
C ASP A 39 -3.63 3.09 -8.10
N ASP A 40 -3.99 3.85 -9.13
CA ASP A 40 -4.45 3.35 -10.44
C ASP A 40 -3.31 2.85 -11.35
N LEU A 41 -2.04 3.04 -10.94
CA LEU A 41 -0.84 2.67 -11.70
C LEU A 41 -0.80 3.18 -13.14
N ASP A 42 -1.52 4.26 -13.45
CA ASP A 42 -1.57 4.85 -14.79
C ASP A 42 -0.40 5.81 -15.09
N CYS A 43 0.37 6.16 -14.06
CA CYS A 43 1.52 7.05 -14.16
C CYS A 43 2.73 6.34 -14.79
N LEU A 44 3.23 6.90 -15.91
CA LEU A 44 4.45 6.49 -16.61
C LEU A 44 4.53 4.98 -16.86
N ILE A 45 3.81 4.51 -17.89
CA ILE A 45 3.75 3.10 -18.28
C ILE A 45 4.77 2.81 -19.38
N PHE A 46 5.56 1.74 -19.24
CA PHE A 46 6.51 1.28 -20.27
C PHE A 46 6.36 -0.22 -20.60
N PRO A 47 6.15 -0.60 -21.87
CA PRO A 47 5.85 0.28 -23.00
C PRO A 47 4.52 1.01 -22.80
N ALA A 48 4.33 2.16 -23.44
CA ALA A 48 3.08 2.92 -23.32
C ALA A 48 1.88 2.04 -23.74
N ARG A 49 0.89 1.90 -22.86
CA ARG A 49 -0.35 1.16 -23.10
C ARG A 49 -1.53 2.09 -22.84
N VAL A 50 -2.58 1.93 -23.64
CA VAL A 50 -3.80 2.75 -23.56
C VAL A 50 -4.76 2.22 -22.47
N ILE A 51 -4.60 0.96 -22.05
CA ILE A 51 -5.52 0.30 -21.13
C ILE A 51 -4.95 0.36 -19.71
N ALA A 52 -5.68 1.03 -18.81
CA ALA A 52 -5.40 1.03 -17.39
C ALA A 52 -5.54 -0.41 -16.83
N PRO A 53 -4.59 -0.88 -16.00
CA PRO A 53 -4.67 -2.22 -15.44
C PRO A 53 -5.83 -2.32 -14.44
N HIS A 54 -6.59 -3.41 -14.50
CA HIS A 54 -7.50 -3.75 -13.41
C HIS A 54 -6.70 -4.40 -12.27
N ILE A 55 -6.53 -3.69 -11.17
CA ILE A 55 -5.74 -4.16 -10.01
C ILE A 55 -6.70 -4.72 -8.95
N PRO A 56 -6.58 -6.01 -8.58
CA PRO A 56 -7.33 -6.56 -7.45
C PRO A 56 -7.04 -5.80 -6.15
N THR A 57 -8.09 -5.46 -5.39
CA THR A 57 -8.01 -4.73 -4.11
C THR A 57 -6.95 -5.27 -3.15
N PRO A 58 -6.81 -6.60 -2.93
CA PRO A 58 -5.79 -7.12 -2.01
C PRO A 58 -4.35 -6.79 -2.44
N LEU A 59 -4.09 -6.69 -3.75
CA LEU A 59 -2.79 -6.32 -4.27
C LEU A 59 -2.52 -4.82 -4.10
N LEU A 60 -3.54 -3.98 -4.25
CA LEU A 60 -3.43 -2.55 -4.01
C LEU A 60 -3.15 -2.25 -2.53
N VAL A 61 -3.85 -2.92 -1.61
CA VAL A 61 -3.59 -2.83 -0.16
C VAL A 61 -2.14 -3.23 0.16
N GLN A 62 -1.69 -4.37 -0.37
CA GLN A 62 -0.30 -4.81 -0.20
C GLN A 62 0.69 -3.78 -0.76
N LEU A 63 0.47 -3.29 -1.98
CA LEU A 63 1.33 -2.30 -2.62
C LEU A 63 1.44 -1.03 -1.77
N ASN A 64 0.30 -0.47 -1.34
CA ASN A 64 0.22 0.73 -0.51
C ASN A 64 0.96 0.55 0.82
N LEU A 65 0.75 -0.58 1.51
CA LEU A 65 1.41 -0.92 2.77
C LEU A 65 2.94 -1.05 2.61
N PHE A 66 3.38 -1.86 1.66
CA PHE A 66 4.81 -2.12 1.46
C PHE A 66 5.56 -0.92 0.92
N ALA A 67 4.90 -0.04 0.17
CA ALA A 67 5.49 1.21 -0.29
C ALA A 67 5.52 2.31 0.79
N GLY A 68 4.75 2.17 1.87
CA GLY A 68 4.68 3.16 2.95
C GLY A 68 3.74 4.33 2.66
N GLN A 69 2.61 4.06 2.01
CA GLN A 69 1.51 5.03 1.88
C GLN A 69 1.00 5.46 3.25
N LEU A 70 0.78 6.76 3.44
CA LEU A 70 0.41 7.35 4.72
C LEU A 70 -1.07 7.73 4.80
N TYR A 71 -1.68 8.06 3.66
CA TYR A 71 -3.08 8.47 3.56
C TYR A 71 -3.82 7.55 2.60
N PHE A 72 -5.01 7.10 2.99
CA PHE A 72 -5.89 6.36 2.08
C PHE A 72 -6.68 7.31 1.18
N THR A 73 -7.19 6.77 0.09
CA THR A 73 -8.06 7.44 -0.89
C THR A 73 -9.53 7.46 -0.46
N SER A 74 -9.98 6.43 0.26
CA SER A 74 -11.36 6.30 0.72
C SER A 74 -11.44 5.53 2.04
N TYR A 75 -12.59 5.62 2.71
CA TYR A 75 -12.89 4.81 3.88
C TYR A 75 -12.91 3.30 3.54
N GLN A 76 -13.36 2.93 2.34
CA GLN A 76 -13.34 1.53 1.90
C GLN A 76 -11.91 0.96 1.87
N THR A 77 -10.94 1.70 1.32
CA THR A 77 -9.54 1.28 1.29
C THR A 77 -8.97 1.10 2.71
N TYR A 78 -9.44 1.90 3.67
CA TYR A 78 -9.10 1.73 5.08
C TYR A 78 -9.65 0.40 5.63
N LEU A 79 -10.93 0.09 5.38
CA LEU A 79 -11.55 -1.17 5.78
C LEU A 79 -10.82 -2.38 5.18
N ASP A 80 -10.52 -2.34 3.89
CA ASP A 80 -9.79 -3.41 3.19
C ASP A 80 -8.38 -3.62 3.79
N THR A 81 -7.76 -2.54 4.27
CA THR A 81 -6.46 -2.61 4.95
C THR A 81 -6.59 -3.19 6.36
N CYS A 82 -7.65 -2.85 7.09
CA CYS A 82 -7.95 -3.46 8.39
C CYS A 82 -8.15 -4.96 8.25
N GLU A 83 -8.94 -5.41 7.26
CA GLU A 83 -9.15 -6.83 6.96
C GLU A 83 -7.81 -7.53 6.65
N PHE A 84 -6.97 -6.94 5.78
CA PHE A 84 -5.66 -7.51 5.45
C PHE A 84 -4.72 -7.62 6.66
N LEU A 85 -4.80 -6.70 7.61
CA LEU A 85 -3.96 -6.68 8.80
C LEU A 85 -4.57 -7.43 10.00
N ASP A 86 -5.76 -8.00 9.82
CA ASP A 86 -6.59 -8.62 10.88
C ASP A 86 -6.81 -7.65 12.07
N ILE A 87 -7.17 -6.40 11.76
CA ILE A 87 -7.48 -5.37 12.74
C ILE A 87 -9.01 -5.23 12.82
N PRO A 88 -9.62 -5.36 14.02
CA PRO A 88 -11.06 -5.20 14.18
C PRO A 88 -11.47 -3.74 13.93
N THR A 89 -12.54 -3.55 13.16
CA THR A 89 -13.22 -2.27 12.94
C THR A 89 -14.45 -2.15 13.85
N GLU A 90 -15.03 -0.94 13.99
CA GLU A 90 -16.25 -0.77 14.79
C GLU A 90 -17.36 -1.72 14.30
N GLY A 91 -17.82 -2.62 15.17
CA GLY A 91 -18.87 -3.60 14.88
C GLY A 91 -18.39 -5.00 14.49
N ALA A 92 -17.08 -5.23 14.35
CA ALA A 92 -16.53 -6.57 14.09
C ALA A 92 -16.31 -7.35 15.39
N THR A 93 -16.86 -8.57 15.48
CA THR A 93 -16.56 -9.52 16.55
C THR A 93 -15.11 -9.96 16.46
N GLU A 94 -14.37 -9.76 17.56
CA GLU A 94 -13.05 -10.28 17.91
C GLU A 94 -12.31 -11.04 16.80
N GLY A 95 -11.23 -10.43 16.28
CA GLY A 95 -10.32 -11.06 15.32
C GLY A 95 -9.85 -12.42 15.81
N THR A 96 -9.73 -13.37 14.88
CA THR A 96 -9.32 -14.75 15.17
C THR A 96 -7.85 -14.77 15.60
N GLY A 97 -7.61 -14.56 16.90
CA GLY A 97 -6.29 -14.35 17.52
C GLY A 97 -5.34 -15.56 17.53
N SER A 98 -5.25 -16.30 16.41
CA SER A 98 -4.41 -17.49 16.31
C SER A 98 -3.03 -17.23 15.69
N SER A 99 -2.78 -16.05 15.10
CA SER A 99 -1.49 -15.67 14.51
C SER A 99 -1.02 -14.27 14.96
N PRO A 100 0.30 -14.04 15.14
CA PRO A 100 0.81 -12.73 15.48
C PRO A 100 0.47 -11.71 14.38
N SER A 101 -0.23 -10.65 14.73
CA SER A 101 -0.64 -9.61 13.78
C SER A 101 0.58 -8.98 13.08
N PRO A 102 0.54 -8.79 11.75
CA PRO A 102 1.63 -8.18 10.99
C PRO A 102 1.82 -6.68 11.28
N VAL A 103 0.97 -6.07 12.11
CA VAL A 103 1.03 -4.64 12.47
C VAL A 103 2.40 -4.24 13.01
N GLY A 104 3.03 -5.07 13.85
CA GLY A 104 4.37 -4.79 14.38
C GLY A 104 5.44 -4.70 13.28
N PHE A 105 5.35 -5.58 12.28
CA PHE A 105 6.21 -5.56 11.10
C PHE A 105 6.00 -4.27 10.30
N PHE A 106 4.74 -3.92 9.99
CA PHE A 106 4.45 -2.72 9.18
C PHE A 106 4.80 -1.42 9.91
N LYS A 107 4.65 -1.35 11.24
CA LYS A 107 5.19 -0.23 12.04
C LYS A 107 6.70 -0.05 11.83
N SER A 108 7.45 -1.15 11.90
CA SER A 108 8.90 -1.12 11.72
C SER A 108 9.28 -0.77 10.27
N LEU A 109 8.61 -1.39 9.28
CA LEU A 109 8.85 -1.13 7.87
C LEU A 109 8.60 0.35 7.54
N MET A 110 7.45 0.88 7.95
CA MET A 110 7.10 2.27 7.62
C MET A 110 7.94 3.27 8.40
N GLY A 111 8.04 3.11 9.72
CA GLY A 111 8.75 4.04 10.58
C GLY A 111 10.26 4.04 10.35
N LYS A 112 10.89 2.86 10.20
CA LYS A 112 12.36 2.76 10.15
C LYS A 112 12.92 2.67 8.73
N VAL A 113 12.23 1.97 7.81
CA VAL A 113 12.78 1.71 6.47
C VAL A 113 12.28 2.72 5.45
N ARG A 114 10.96 2.97 5.40
CA ARG A 114 10.36 3.85 4.38
C ARG A 114 10.45 5.34 4.71
N ARG A 115 10.57 5.69 5.99
CA ARG A 115 10.51 7.07 6.48
C ARG A 115 11.71 7.49 7.32
N ASP A 116 12.79 6.71 7.30
CA ASP A 116 14.05 7.08 7.96
C ASP A 116 13.90 7.50 9.44
N GLY A 117 13.01 6.83 10.18
CA GLY A 117 12.75 7.12 11.59
C GLY A 117 11.72 8.22 11.86
N GLU A 118 11.11 8.83 10.85
CA GLU A 118 10.11 9.89 11.06
C GLU A 118 8.85 9.39 11.78
N ARG A 119 8.22 10.31 12.53
CA ARG A 119 6.96 10.05 13.23
C ARG A 119 5.81 9.94 12.24
N ILE A 120 5.39 8.71 11.95
CA ILE A 120 4.23 8.43 11.08
C ILE A 120 2.88 8.51 11.79
N GLY A 121 2.80 8.89 13.08
CA GLY A 121 1.59 8.69 13.89
C GLY A 121 0.37 9.57 13.55
N LYS A 122 0.55 10.72 12.89
CA LYS A 122 -0.56 11.64 12.55
C LYS A 122 -1.37 11.18 11.32
N PRO A 123 -0.74 10.78 10.20
CA PRO A 123 -1.46 10.27 9.04
C PRO A 123 -2.36 9.07 9.32
N HIS A 124 -3.30 8.80 8.41
CA HIS A 124 -4.28 7.71 8.52
C HIS A 124 -3.64 6.36 8.80
N MET A 125 -2.63 5.98 8.02
CA MET A 125 -1.91 4.72 8.19
C MET A 125 -1.21 4.62 9.56
N GLY A 126 -0.68 5.75 10.04
CA GLY A 126 -0.08 5.82 11.36
C GLY A 126 -1.08 5.61 12.49
N ARG A 127 -2.24 6.26 12.39
CA ARG A 127 -3.35 6.06 13.32
C ARG A 127 -3.78 4.59 13.32
N LEU A 128 -4.04 4.02 12.15
CA LEU A 128 -4.41 2.60 12.00
C LEU A 128 -3.39 1.68 12.67
N LEU A 129 -2.10 1.78 12.32
CA LEU A 129 -1.08 0.91 12.88
C LEU A 129 -0.97 1.08 14.40
N ASN A 130 -1.18 2.29 14.93
CA ASN A 130 -1.19 2.54 16.37
C ASN A 130 -2.48 2.08 17.09
N GLY A 131 -3.39 1.40 16.41
CA GLY A 131 -4.67 0.95 16.96
C GLY A 131 -5.72 2.05 17.05
N GLY A 132 -5.47 3.18 16.38
CA GLY A 132 -6.43 4.27 16.25
C GLY A 132 -7.49 3.93 15.20
N LEU A 133 -8.75 4.10 15.58
CA LEU A 133 -9.87 4.00 14.68
C LEU A 133 -9.94 5.24 13.76
N LEU A 134 -10.28 5.02 12.49
CA LEU A 134 -10.66 6.05 11.55
C LEU A 134 -12.15 5.93 11.23
N ARG A 135 -12.81 7.05 11.01
CA ARG A 135 -14.23 7.14 10.64
C ARG A 135 -14.36 7.73 9.24
N GLU A 136 -15.54 7.59 8.62
CA GLU A 136 -15.80 8.17 7.29
C GLU A 136 -15.50 9.68 7.22
N GLU A 137 -15.74 10.41 8.30
CA GLU A 137 -15.43 11.85 8.43
C GLU A 137 -13.93 12.18 8.33
N ASP A 138 -13.03 11.22 8.60
CA ASP A 138 -11.58 11.40 8.43
C ASP A 138 -11.16 11.44 6.94
N PHE A 139 -12.08 11.16 6.00
CA PHE A 139 -11.81 11.07 4.56
C PHE A 139 -12.50 12.16 3.72
N MET A 140 -13.18 13.11 4.37
CA MET A 140 -13.88 14.25 3.73
C MET A 140 -12.96 15.45 3.45
#